data_AF-A0A2S4KDL6-F1
#
_entry.id   AF-A0A2S4KDL6-F1
#
_cell.length_a   1.000
_cell.length_b   1.000
_cell.length_c   1.000
_cell.angle_alpha   90.00
_cell.angle_beta   90.00
_cell.angle_gamma   90.00
#
_symmetry.space_group_name_H-M   'P 1'
#
loop_
_entity.id
_entity.type
_entity.pdbx_description
1 polymer ?
#
loop_
_entity_poly.entity_id
_entity_poly.type
_entity_poly.pdbx_seq_one_letter_code
_entity_poly.pdbx_strand_id
1 'polypeptide(L)'
;WFARHPRFHVHFTPTSASWLNQVERWFATLTEKYIRRGTHRSTRQLEQAIRQYLKLNNADPKPFVWAKSAQDILASVERFCLRISNSGH
;
A
#
# COMPACT_ATOMS: atom_id res chain seq x y z
N TRP A 1 8.92 23.20 -5.85
CA TRP A 1 9.74 22.65 -4.74
C TRP A 1 10.70 21.58 -5.25
N PHE A 2 10.25 20.53 -5.95
CA PHE A 2 11.13 19.49 -6.52
C PHE A 2 12.20 20.03 -7.48
N ALA A 3 11.87 21.03 -8.30
CA ALA A 3 12.86 21.71 -9.16
C ALA A 3 14.01 22.38 -8.36
N ARG A 4 13.80 22.71 -7.08
CA ARG A 4 14.82 23.27 -6.18
C ARG A 4 15.55 22.18 -5.37
N HIS A 5 15.09 20.92 -5.43
CA HIS A 5 15.61 19.80 -4.63
C HIS A 5 15.79 18.56 -5.52
N PRO A 6 16.81 18.53 -6.40
CA PRO A 6 16.96 17.50 -7.44
C PRO A 6 17.28 16.10 -6.89
N ARG A 7 17.61 15.98 -5.60
CA ARG A 7 17.83 14.68 -4.92
C ARG A 7 16.55 13.85 -4.77
N PHE A 8 15.38 14.45 -4.94
CA PHE A 8 14.10 13.76 -4.83
C PHE A 8 13.56 13.43 -6.23
N HIS A 9 13.42 12.14 -6.52
CA HIS A 9 12.83 11.64 -7.77
C HIS A 9 11.42 11.12 -7.48
N VAL A 10 10.43 11.63 -8.22
CA VAL A 10 9.04 11.20 -8.09
C VAL A 10 8.81 10.03 -9.04
N HIS A 11 8.41 8.89 -8.49
CA HIS A 11 7.93 7.75 -9.25
C HIS A 11 6.40 7.66 -9.12
N PHE A 12 5.71 7.69 -10.24
CA PHE A 12 4.27 7.48 -10.26
C PHE A 12 3.99 5.99 -10.39
N THR A 13 3.09 5.46 -9.56
CA THR A 13 2.57 4.10 -9.75
C THR A 13 1.72 4.08 -11.03
N PRO A 14 1.99 3.19 -11.99
CA PRO A 14 1.17 3.05 -13.19
C PRO A 14 -0.29 2.78 -12.85
N THR A 15 -1.20 3.10 -13.77
CA THR A 15 -2.60 2.68 -13.67
C THR A 15 -2.68 1.16 -13.48
N SER A 16 -3.54 0.72 -12.56
CA SER A 16 -3.67 -0.69 -12.16
C SER A 16 -2.47 -1.27 -11.39
N ALA A 17 -1.50 -0.43 -10.98
CA ALA A 17 -0.37 -0.81 -10.14
C ALA A 17 -0.52 -0.39 -8.66
N SER A 18 -1.75 -0.29 -8.15
CA SER A 18 -2.02 0.02 -6.73
C SER A 18 -1.36 -0.99 -5.77
N TRP A 19 -1.06 -2.20 -6.25
CA TRP A 19 -0.28 -3.19 -5.52
C TRP A 19 1.07 -2.63 -5.05
N LEU A 20 1.73 -1.75 -5.83
CA LEU A 20 3.00 -1.09 -5.48
C LEU A 20 2.88 -0.06 -4.36
N ASN A 21 1.66 0.39 -4.00
CA ASN A 21 1.46 1.40 -2.99
C ASN A 21 1.59 0.81 -1.57
N GLN A 22 2.83 0.76 -1.07
CA GLN A 22 3.11 0.24 0.28
C GLN A 22 2.48 1.08 1.39
N VAL A 23 2.27 2.38 1.17
CA VAL A 23 1.65 3.28 2.16
C VAL A 23 0.21 2.86 2.40
N GLU A 24 -0.55 2.60 1.33
CA GLU A 24 -1.92 2.09 1.44
C GLU A 24 -1.98 0.74 2.17
N ARG A 25 -1.08 -0.20 1.82
CA ARG A 25 -1.01 -1.52 2.50
C ARG A 25 -0.69 -1.40 3.98
N TRP A 26 0.17 -0.45 4.35
CA TRP A 26 0.50 -0.17 5.74
C TRP A 26 -0.72 0.35 6.52
N PHE A 27 -1.45 1.33 5.98
CA PHE A 27 -2.65 1.86 6.62
C PHE A 27 -3.78 0.83 6.71
N ALA A 28 -3.94 -0.05 5.71
CA ALA A 28 -4.86 -1.17 5.78
C ALA A 28 -4.52 -2.10 6.96
N THR A 29 -3.22 -2.41 7.14
CA THR A 29 -2.75 -3.27 8.24
C THR A 29 -3.04 -2.66 9.62
N LEU A 30 -2.73 -1.37 9.81
CA LEU A 30 -3.07 -0.62 11.02
C LEU A 30 -4.59 -0.69 11.29
N THR A 31 -5.38 -0.48 10.26
CA THR A 31 -6.84 -0.44 10.36
C THR A 31 -7.42 -1.79 10.79
N GLU A 32 -7.01 -2.87 10.14
CA GLU A 32 -7.51 -4.22 10.39
C GLU A 32 -7.06 -4.79 11.75
N LYS A 33 -5.81 -4.53 12.14
CA LYS A 33 -5.24 -5.15 13.34
C LYS A 33 -5.50 -4.34 14.61
N TYR A 34 -5.55 -3.01 14.52
CA TYR A 34 -5.58 -2.14 15.71
C TYR A 34 -6.84 -1.27 15.79
N ILE A 35 -7.27 -0.64 14.70
CA ILE A 35 -8.40 0.30 14.75
C ILE A 35 -9.73 -0.44 14.84
N ARG A 36 -10.00 -1.39 13.92
CA ARG A 36 -11.29 -2.11 13.86
C ARG A 36 -11.50 -3.10 15.01
N ARG A 37 -10.42 -3.56 15.65
CA ARG A 37 -10.48 -4.48 16.79
C ARG A 37 -10.50 -3.77 18.15
N GLY A 38 -10.25 -2.46 18.17
CA GLY A 38 -10.28 -1.66 19.38
C GLY A 38 -11.64 -1.00 19.59
N THR A 39 -12.04 -0.82 20.86
CA THR A 39 -13.12 0.10 21.22
C THR A 39 -12.50 1.38 21.75
N HIS A 40 -12.62 2.46 20.97
CA HIS A 40 -12.10 3.78 21.34
C HIS A 40 -13.27 4.70 21.72
N ARG A 41 -13.35 5.10 22.99
CA ARG A 41 -14.42 5.95 23.54
C ARG A 41 -14.13 7.45 23.40
N SER A 42 -12.97 7.81 22.87
CA SER A 42 -12.60 9.20 22.55
C SER A 42 -11.50 9.25 21.50
N THR A 43 -11.38 10.40 20.82
CA THR A 43 -10.28 10.67 19.88
C THR A 43 -8.91 10.55 20.54
N ARG A 44 -8.78 10.99 21.80
CA ARG A 44 -7.53 10.85 22.57
C ARG A 44 -7.13 9.39 22.76
N GLN A 45 -8.10 8.52 23.04
CA GLN A 45 -7.85 7.08 23.18
C GLN A 45 -7.45 6.44 21.85
N LEU A 46 -8.07 6.87 20.74
CA LEU A 46 -7.68 6.43 19.39
C LEU A 46 -6.25 6.85 19.06
N GLU A 47 -5.89 8.11 19.32
CA GLU A 47 -4.54 8.62 19.08
C GLU A 47 -3.49 7.83 19.89
N GLN A 48 -3.76 7.56 21.16
CA GLN A 48 -2.88 6.75 22.00
C GLN A 48 -2.70 5.33 21.46
N ALA A 49 -3.78 4.70 20.97
CA ALA A 49 -3.71 3.38 20.37
C ALA A 49 -2.86 3.36 19.09
N ILE A 50 -3.00 4.38 18.23
CA ILE A 50 -2.16 4.54 17.03
C ILE A 50 -0.70 4.74 17.41
N ARG A 51 -0.39 5.60 18.39
CA ARG A 51 0.99 5.81 18.86
C ARG A 51 1.61 4.55 19.44
N GLN A 52 0.82 3.76 20.17
CA GLN A 52 1.27 2.47 20.70
C GLN A 52 1.54 1.47 19.58
N TYR A 53 0.67 1.41 18.57
CA TYR A 53 0.92 0.60 17.38
C TYR A 53 2.23 0.98 16.68
N LEU A 54 2.44 2.28 16.45
CA LEU A 54 3.68 2.78 15.84
C LEU A 54 4.92 2.33 16.61
N LYS A 55 4.90 2.47 17.95
CA LYS A 55 6.01 2.04 18.80
C LYS A 55 6.31 0.55 18.65
N LEU A 56 5.29 -0.30 18.70
CA LEU A 56 5.44 -1.75 18.59
C LEU A 56 5.88 -2.18 17.18
N ASN A 57 5.25 -1.63 16.15
CA ASN A 57 5.55 -1.97 14.76
C ASN A 57 6.96 -1.50 14.35
N ASN A 58 7.42 -0.36 14.86
CA ASN A 58 8.76 0.15 14.55
C ASN A 58 9.87 -0.55 15.34
N ALA A 59 9.56 -1.18 16.48
CA ALA A 59 10.52 -1.95 17.25
C ALA A 59 10.92 -3.26 16.55
N ASP A 60 10.00 -3.88 15.81
CA ASP A 60 10.24 -5.10 15.02
C ASP A 60 9.45 -5.02 13.69
N PRO A 61 9.91 -4.21 12.73
CA PRO A 61 9.20 -4.01 11.48
C PRO A 61 9.23 -5.28 10.63
N LYS A 62 8.05 -5.75 10.22
CA LYS A 62 7.94 -6.86 9.27
C LYS A 62 7.92 -6.32 7.84
N PRO A 63 8.89 -6.71 6.98
CA PRO A 63 8.89 -6.27 5.60
C PRO A 63 7.66 -6.82 4.87
N PHE A 64 7.11 -6.02 3.96
CA PHE A 64 6.10 -6.53 3.04
C PHE A 64 6.75 -7.50 2.06
N VAL A 65 6.28 -8.74 2.07
CA VAL A 65 6.71 -9.75 1.10
C VAL A 65 5.75 -9.73 -0.09
N TRP A 66 6.32 -9.56 -1.28
CA TRP A 66 5.59 -9.67 -2.53
C TRP A 66 5.35 -11.14 -2.86
N ALA A 67 4.08 -11.54 -2.92
CA ALA A 67 3.72 -12.93 -3.23
C ALA A 67 3.65 -13.21 -4.75
N LYS A 68 3.39 -12.18 -5.58
CA LYS A 68 3.35 -12.30 -7.04
C LYS A 68 4.72 -12.05 -7.63
N SER A 69 5.18 -12.93 -8.50
CA SER A 69 6.41 -12.72 -9.27
C SER A 69 6.22 -11.67 -10.36
N ALA A 70 7.32 -11.14 -10.89
CA ALA A 70 7.28 -10.25 -12.06
C ALA A 70 6.61 -10.94 -13.26
N GLN A 71 6.84 -12.24 -13.44
CA GLN A 71 6.25 -13.02 -14.51
C GLN A 71 4.71 -13.12 -14.37
N ASP A 72 4.22 -13.32 -13.14
CA ASP A 72 2.78 -13.36 -12.87
C ASP A 72 2.09 -12.03 -13.19
N ILE A 73 2.80 -10.93 -12.93
CA ILE A 73 2.32 -9.58 -13.23
C ILE A 73 2.25 -9.39 -14.74
N LEU A 74 3.32 -9.69 -15.47
CA LEU A 74 3.37 -9.57 -16.93
C LEU A 74 2.30 -10.44 -17.61
N ALA A 75 2.16 -11.70 -17.18
CA ALA A 75 1.12 -12.59 -17.70
C ALA A 75 -0.30 -12.07 -17.39
N SER A 76 -0.50 -11.41 -16.24
CA SER A 76 -1.79 -10.77 -15.92
C SER A 76 -2.08 -9.57 -16.82
N VAL A 77 -1.06 -8.78 -17.15
CA VAL A 77 -1.18 -7.63 -18.07
C VAL A 77 -1.48 -8.12 -19.48
N GLU A 78 -0.77 -9.14 -19.97
CA GLU A 78 -0.99 -9.75 -21.28
C GLU A 78 -2.44 -10.26 -21.42
N ARG A 79 -2.92 -11.04 -20.45
CA ARG A 79 -4.32 -11.50 -20.42
C ARG A 79 -5.32 -10.35 -20.46
N PHE A 80 -5.03 -9.26 -19.74
CA PHE A 80 -5.88 -8.07 -19.77
C PHE A 80 -5.89 -7.43 -21.16
N CYS A 81 -4.72 -7.22 -21.77
CA CYS A 81 -4.56 -6.64 -23.10
C CYS A 81 -5.29 -7.47 -24.17
N LEU A 82 -5.13 -8.79 -24.19
CA LEU A 82 -5.80 -9.68 -25.14
C LEU A 82 -7.33 -9.60 -25.04
N ARG A 83 -7.86 -9.46 -23.81
CA ARG A 83 -9.30 -9.34 -23.58
C ARG A 83 -9.87 -8.04 -24.13
N ILE A 84 -9.14 -6.93 -24.00
CA ILE A 84 -9.59 -5.61 -24.46
C ILE A 84 -9.26 -5.33 -25.93
N SER A 85 -8.28 -6.02 -26.52
CA SER A 85 -7.96 -5.88 -27.94
C SER A 85 -8.94 -6.68 -28.82
N ASN A 86 -9.51 -7.76 -28.29
CA ASN A 86 -10.49 -8.60 -28.98
C ASN A 86 -11.95 -8.22 -28.69
N SER A 87 -12.19 -7.16 -27.91
CA SER A 87 -13.54 -6.56 -27.82
C SER A 87 -13.80 -5.78 -29.09
N GLY A 88 -14.26 -6.48 -30.13
CA GLY A 88 -14.56 -5.93 -31.45
C GLY A 88 -15.42 -4.68 -31.37
N HIS A 89 -14.77 -3.53 -31.56
CA HIS A 89 -15.33 -2.28 -32.03
C HIS A 89 -14.57 -1.91 -33.30
#